data_AF-A0A828SV97-F1
#
_entry.id   AF-A0A828SV97-F1
#
_cell.length_a   1.000
_cell.length_b   1.000
_cell.length_c   1.000
_cell.angle_alpha   90.00
_cell.angle_beta   90.00
_cell.angle_gamma   90.00
#
_symmetry.space_group_name_H-M   'P 1'
#
loop_
_entity.id
_entity.type
_entity.pdbx_description
1 polymer ?
#
loop_
_entity_poly.entity_id
_entity_poly.type
_entity_poly.pdbx_seq_one_letter_code
_entity_poly.pdbx_strand_id
1 'polypeptide(L)'
;MKLYISALQLENGELLLVVSPQFNANAIQDYALRWEIETLFSCLKGRGFNLENTRLTDPRRVKKLIAVLAISFCWCYLTGEWQHDQK
;
A
#
# COMPACT_ATOMS: atom_id res chain seq x y z
N MET A 1 -4.81 -5.11 -30.14
CA MET A 1 -3.98 -4.71 -28.98
C MET A 1 -3.29 -5.95 -28.46
N LYS A 2 -1.95 -5.94 -28.29
CA LYS A 2 -1.22 -7.08 -27.70
C LYS A 2 -1.28 -6.95 -26.17
N LEU A 3 -1.54 -8.07 -25.49
CA LEU A 3 -1.54 -8.18 -24.04
C LEU A 3 -0.52 -9.25 -23.64
N TYR A 4 0.06 -9.08 -22.47
CA TYR A 4 0.99 -10.02 -21.86
C TYR A 4 0.35 -10.57 -20.59
N ILE A 5 0.53 -11.87 -20.35
CA ILE A 5 0.01 -12.55 -19.17
C ILE A 5 1.22 -13.11 -18.42
N SER A 6 1.36 -12.73 -17.16
CA SER A 6 2.29 -13.32 -16.22
C SER A 6 1.51 -14.15 -15.20
N ALA A 7 2.06 -15.30 -14.82
CA ALA A 7 1.39 -16.23 -13.92
C ALA A 7 2.33 -16.64 -12.77
N LEU A 8 1.76 -16.77 -11.57
CA LEU A 8 2.42 -17.34 -10.39
C LEU A 8 1.50 -18.37 -9.75
N GLN A 9 2.00 -19.56 -9.46
CA GLN A 9 1.28 -20.52 -8.62
C GLN A 9 1.48 -20.15 -7.15
N LEU A 10 0.38 -19.96 -6.44
CA LEU A 10 0.34 -19.63 -5.02
C LEU A 10 0.51 -20.89 -4.16
N GLU A 11 0.85 -20.71 -2.89
CA GLU A 11 1.07 -21.82 -1.93
C GLU A 11 -0.18 -22.69 -1.74
N ASN A 12 -1.37 -22.11 -1.89
CA ASN A 12 -2.65 -22.82 -1.84
C ASN A 12 -2.98 -23.60 -3.13
N GLY A 13 -2.09 -23.60 -4.12
CA GLY A 13 -2.28 -24.24 -5.42
C GLY A 13 -3.06 -23.41 -6.45
N GLU A 14 -3.59 -22.24 -6.07
CA GLU A 14 -4.29 -21.33 -6.99
C GLU A 14 -3.31 -20.58 -7.91
N LEU A 15 -3.82 -20.05 -9.03
CA LEU A 15 -3.02 -19.31 -10.00
C LEU A 15 -3.32 -17.81 -9.93
N LEU A 16 -2.31 -17.00 -9.63
CA LEU A 16 -2.36 -15.55 -9.79
C LEU A 16 -2.01 -15.20 -11.24
N LEU A 17 -2.90 -14.48 -11.92
CA LEU A 17 -2.69 -13.98 -13.28
C LEU A 17 -2.62 -12.45 -13.27
N VAL A 18 -1.54 -11.91 -13.84
CA VAL A 18 -1.37 -10.46 -14.06
C VAL A 18 -1.38 -10.20 -15.56
N VAL A 19 -2.28 -9.31 -15.99
CA VAL A 19 -2.42 -8.92 -17.40
C VAL A 19 -1.88 -7.50 -17.57
N SER A 20 -0.93 -7.33 -18.48
CA SER A 20 -0.28 -6.04 -18.74
C SER A 20 -0.28 -5.68 -20.24
N PRO A 21 -0.33 -4.38 -20.58
CA PRO A 21 -0.24 -3.92 -21.97
C PRO A 21 1.19 -3.98 -22.54
N GLN A 22 2.19 -4.23 -21.68
CA GLN A 22 3.60 -4.27 -22.03
C GLN A 22 4.25 -5.51 -21.43
N PHE A 23 5.24 -6.06 -22.14
CA PHE A 23 6.05 -7.15 -21.62
C PHE A 23 6.85 -6.66 -20.42
N ASN A 24 6.77 -7.38 -19.32
CA ASN A 24 7.54 -7.10 -18.13
C ASN A 24 7.92 -8.42 -17.45
N ALA A 25 9.21 -8.71 -17.38
CA ALA A 25 9.73 -9.91 -16.73
C ALA A 25 9.44 -9.94 -15.21
N ASN A 26 9.27 -8.76 -14.60
CA ASN A 26 9.03 -8.58 -13.18
C ASN A 26 7.55 -8.26 -12.87
N ALA A 27 6.62 -8.54 -13.78
CA ALA A 27 5.21 -8.12 -13.63
C ALA A 27 4.56 -8.61 -12.33
N ILE A 28 4.93 -9.79 -11.85
CA ILE A 28 4.42 -10.35 -10.59
C ILE A 28 4.98 -9.59 -9.38
N GLN A 29 6.29 -9.30 -9.38
CA GLN A 29 6.97 -8.55 -8.32
C GLN A 29 6.45 -7.12 -8.25
N ASP A 30 6.30 -6.46 -9.39
CA ASP A 30 5.75 -5.10 -9.46
C ASP A 30 4.30 -5.08 -8.98
N TYR A 31 3.51 -6.11 -9.32
CA TYR A 31 2.14 -6.24 -8.83
C TYR A 31 2.09 -6.48 -7.32
N ALA A 32 3.10 -7.11 -6.72
CA ALA A 32 3.17 -7.32 -5.27
C ALA A 32 3.28 -5.99 -4.51
N LEU A 33 3.98 -4.99 -5.07
CA LEU A 33 4.09 -3.64 -4.49
C LEU A 33 2.72 -2.94 -4.35
N ARG A 34 1.71 -3.35 -5.13
CA ARG A 34 0.34 -2.84 -5.00
C ARG A 34 -0.21 -2.99 -3.58
N TRP A 35 0.21 -4.01 -2.83
CA TRP A 35 -0.27 -4.24 -1.47
C TRP A 35 0.13 -3.14 -0.47
N GLU A 36 1.18 -2.37 -0.78
CA GLU A 36 1.65 -1.27 0.07
C GLU A 36 0.59 -0.20 0.27
N ILE A 37 -0.21 0.11 -0.76
CA ILE A 37 -1.27 1.13 -0.65
C ILE A 37 -2.42 0.66 0.26
N GLU A 38 -2.72 -0.63 0.27
CA GLU A 38 -3.73 -1.20 1.17
C GLU A 38 -3.26 -1.12 2.62
N THR A 39 -1.97 -1.39 2.84
CA THR A 39 -1.33 -1.24 4.15
C THR A 39 -1.37 0.20 4.61
N LEU A 40 -0.98 1.16 3.76
CA LEU A 40 -1.06 2.60 4.03
C LEU A 40 -2.48 3.01 4.45
N PHE A 41 -3.49 2.67 3.64
CA PHE A 41 -4.87 3.03 3.98
C PHE A 41 -5.34 2.39 5.28
N SER A 42 -4.91 1.17 5.56
CA SER A 42 -5.27 0.53 6.81
C SER A 42 -4.64 1.20 8.03
N CYS A 43 -3.37 1.59 7.94
CA CYS A 43 -2.68 2.36 8.98
C CYS A 43 -3.30 3.74 9.20
N LEU A 44 -3.80 4.41 8.15
CA LEU A 44 -4.49 5.69 8.29
C LEU A 44 -5.86 5.56 8.98
N LYS A 45 -6.51 4.40 8.83
CA LYS A 45 -7.82 4.09 9.41
C LYS A 45 -7.66 3.39 10.78
N GLY A 46 -8.46 2.36 11.02
CA GLY A 46 -8.62 1.69 12.31
C GLY A 46 -7.37 1.00 12.87
N ARG A 47 -6.39 0.63 12.03
CA ARG A 47 -5.17 -0.05 12.49
C ARG A 47 -4.08 0.89 13.01
N GLY A 48 -4.24 2.21 12.86
CA GLY A 48 -3.23 3.17 13.30
C GLY A 48 -3.82 4.52 13.69
N PHE A 49 -3.73 5.49 12.79
CA PHE A 49 -4.04 6.90 13.07
C PHE A 49 -5.53 7.19 13.32
N ASN A 50 -6.42 6.21 13.12
CA ASN A 50 -7.85 6.31 13.41
C ASN A 50 -8.51 7.55 12.77
N LEU A 51 -8.10 7.91 11.55
CA LEU A 51 -8.55 9.11 10.85
C LEU A 51 -10.08 9.22 10.79
N GLU A 52 -10.77 8.11 10.49
CA GLU A 52 -12.23 8.07 10.35
C GLU A 52 -12.97 8.42 11.66
N ASN A 53 -12.36 8.16 12.83
CA ASN A 53 -12.94 8.48 14.13
C ASN A 53 -12.90 9.98 14.47
N THR A 54 -12.11 10.77 13.74
CA THR A 54 -12.08 12.23 13.93
C THR A 54 -13.39 12.92 13.50
N ARG A 55 -14.21 12.24 12.68
CA ARG A 55 -15.47 12.74 12.10
C ARG A 55 -15.32 14.11 11.41
N LEU A 56 -14.13 14.45 10.95
CA LEU A 56 -13.87 15.69 10.23
C LEU A 56 -14.50 15.63 8.83
N THR A 57 -15.43 16.55 8.58
CA THR A 57 -16.14 16.66 7.29
C THR A 57 -15.75 17.91 6.50
N ASP A 58 -15.18 18.93 7.16
CA ASP A 58 -14.72 20.15 6.48
C ASP A 58 -13.50 19.85 5.58
N PRO A 59 -13.59 20.05 4.25
CA PRO A 59 -12.52 19.69 3.33
C PRO A 59 -11.19 20.41 3.59
N ARG A 60 -11.22 21.65 4.10
CA ARG A 60 -10.00 22.42 4.40
C ARG A 60 -9.30 21.83 5.63
N ARG A 61 -10.05 21.39 6.64
CA ARG A 61 -9.52 20.71 7.82
C ARG A 61 -9.00 19.32 7.48
N VAL A 62 -9.74 18.55 6.68
CA VAL A 62 -9.29 17.23 6.20
C VAL A 62 -7.97 17.36 5.44
N LYS A 63 -7.86 18.32 4.51
CA LYS A 63 -6.60 18.57 3.78
C LYS A 63 -5.41 18.81 4.71
N LYS A 64 -5.59 19.64 5.74
CA LYS A 64 -4.53 19.91 6.73
C LYS A 64 -4.16 18.66 7.53
N LEU A 65 -5.16 17.90 7.98
CA LEU A 65 -4.92 16.68 8.74
C LEU A 65 -4.18 15.62 7.91
N ILE A 66 -4.58 15.41 6.64
CA ILE A 66 -3.91 14.49 5.73
C ILE A 66 -2.44 14.87 5.53
N ALA A 67 -2.12 16.16 5.41
CA ALA A 67 -0.74 16.61 5.28
C ALA A 67 0.11 16.25 6.51
N VAL A 68 -0.43 16.44 7.72
CA VAL A 68 0.24 16.05 8.97
C VAL A 68 0.37 14.52 9.06
N LEU A 69 -0.69 13.77 8.74
CA LEU A 69 -0.68 12.32 8.76
C LEU A 69 0.32 11.72 7.77
N ALA A 70 0.52 12.34 6.60
CA ALA A 70 1.53 11.89 5.64
C ALA A 70 2.94 11.97 6.25
N ILE A 71 3.27 13.10 6.90
CA ILE A 71 4.57 13.28 7.57
C ILE A 71 4.73 12.28 8.72
N SER A 72 3.70 12.14 9.56
CA SER A 72 3.71 11.19 10.67
C SER A 72 3.84 9.75 10.20
N PHE A 73 3.15 9.37 9.13
CA PHE A 73 3.24 8.02 8.55
C PHE A 73 4.65 7.74 8.05
N CYS A 74 5.26 8.65 7.28
CA CYS A 74 6.64 8.50 6.82
C CYS A 74 7.61 8.30 7.99
N TRP A 75 7.46 9.08 9.07
CA TRP A 75 8.29 8.91 10.27
C TRP A 75 8.11 7.53 10.91
N CYS A 76 6.86 7.11 11.14
CA CYS A 76 6.56 5.80 11.72
C CYS A 76 7.09 4.65 10.85
N TYR A 77 6.93 4.76 9.53
CA TYR A 77 7.40 3.76 8.58
C TYR A 77 8.93 3.62 8.62
N LEU A 78 9.67 4.73 8.47
CA LEU A 78 11.13 4.72 8.52
C LEU A 78 11.67 4.23 9.87
N THR A 79 11.02 4.63 10.97
CA THR A 79 11.39 4.17 12.31
C THR A 79 11.13 2.67 12.48
N GLY A 80 10.01 2.18 11.93
CA GLY A 80 9.63 0.77 11.96
C GLY A 80 10.62 -0.11 11.19
N GLU A 81 10.99 0.29 9.98
CA GLU A 81 12.02 -0.39 9.17
C GLU A 81 13.35 -0.44 9.93
N TRP A 82 13.81 0.71 10.45
CA TRP A 82 15.04 0.75 11.23
C TRP A 82 14.99 -0.17 12.46
N GLN A 83 13.86 -0.25 13.17
CA GLN A 83 13.70 -1.17 14.30
C GLN A 83 13.63 -2.64 13.88
N HIS A 84 13.11 -2.93 12.69
CA HIS A 84 13.05 -4.28 12.15
C HIS A 84 14.47 -4.79 11.84
N ASP A 85 15.30 -3.96 11.22
CA ASP A 85 16.69 -4.30 10.85
C ASP A 85 17.62 -4.53 12.05
N GLN A 86 17.26 -4.03 13.24
CA GLN A 86 18.04 -4.20 14.47
C GLN A 86 17.73 -5.51 15.21
N LYS A 87 16.74 -6.29 14.76
CA LYS A 87 16.38 -7.59 15.35
C LYS A 87 16.95 -8.74 14.54
#